data_AF-A0A3D1I257-F1
#
_entry.id   AF-A0A3D1I257-F1
#
_cell.length_a   1.000
_cell.length_b   1.000
_cell.length_c   1.000
_cell.angle_alpha   90.00
_cell.angle_beta   90.00
_cell.angle_gamma   90.00
#
_symmetry.space_group_name_H-M   'P 1'
#
loop_
_entity.id
_entity.type
_entity.pdbx_description
1 polymer ?
#
loop_
_entity_poly.entity_id
_entity_poly.type
_entity_poly.pdbx_seq_one_letter_code
_entity_poly.pdbx_strand_id
1 'polypeptide(L)'
;MELTKMELIITQNNDNGMFGGPYISDFEYTYKGVLYRAIIEQGGIRKIQIGTDAIVEPVDLLIMETFLEQVLFLFDGRFYPIKTAEIIDEKEKPEIYQNVINKYFNNRLPIYSSIDICKYSFMRLINYKDVDFKNVMIEWSKLSEELDIAFNMFRYCLSDIPMPVDCKISSIIEMVKPIGEILEKSNDSFCIERNKDHMPLKKALAATIKTFGDEIFEKELSDDFQEFLKLLVNTRNKISHVKSEQGKRCLGGDQCALYIAKLSILYRKIIFILLGIDKALYTDNIKTAVKKWDDWYYEDD
;
A
#
# COMPACT_ATOMS: atom_id res chain seq x y z
N MET A 1 -34.41 0.44 3.50
CA MET A 1 -33.12 1.15 3.49
C MET A 1 -33.17 2.07 4.68
N GLU A 2 -32.56 1.70 5.81
CA GLU A 2 -32.53 2.62 6.96
C GLU A 2 -31.73 3.86 6.59
N LEU A 3 -32.33 5.02 6.80
CA LEU A 3 -31.74 6.31 6.46
C LEU A 3 -30.54 6.55 7.38
N THR A 4 -29.37 6.75 6.79
CA THR A 4 -28.19 7.28 7.47
C THR A 4 -28.50 8.73 7.86
N LYS A 5 -28.27 9.10 9.13
CA LYS A 5 -28.45 10.49 9.60
C LYS A 5 -27.38 11.43 9.06
N MET A 6 -26.22 10.88 8.72
CA MET A 6 -25.12 11.60 8.11
C MET A 6 -24.32 10.65 7.21
N GLU A 7 -23.94 11.10 6.03
CA GLU A 7 -23.15 10.30 5.09
C GLU A 7 -22.09 11.15 4.37
N LEU A 8 -20.94 10.53 4.09
CA LEU A 8 -19.90 11.02 3.20
C LEU A 8 -19.96 10.23 1.89
N ILE A 9 -20.02 10.93 0.77
CA ILE A 9 -19.99 10.38 -0.57
C ILE A 9 -18.74 10.86 -1.27
N ILE A 10 -17.89 9.93 -1.72
CA ILE A 10 -16.68 10.20 -2.48
C ILE A 10 -16.80 9.57 -3.87
N THR A 11 -16.43 10.32 -4.90
CA THR A 11 -16.23 9.79 -6.25
C THR A 11 -14.75 9.85 -6.61
N GLN A 12 -14.18 8.71 -7.00
CA GLN A 12 -12.83 8.60 -7.52
C GLN A 12 -12.85 8.29 -9.03
N ASN A 13 -11.88 8.86 -9.73
CA ASN A 13 -11.61 8.54 -11.14
C ASN A 13 -10.31 7.72 -11.27
N ASN A 14 -10.21 6.98 -12.36
CA ASN A 14 -8.93 6.40 -12.79
C ASN A 14 -8.24 7.42 -13.71
N ASP A 15 -7.14 8.00 -13.27
CA ASP A 15 -6.35 8.97 -14.06
C ASP A 15 -5.78 8.40 -15.35
N ASN A 16 -5.67 7.07 -15.45
CA ASN A 16 -5.13 6.34 -16.59
C ASN A 16 -6.19 5.49 -17.31
N GLY A 17 -7.48 5.80 -17.17
CA GLY A 17 -8.54 5.13 -17.92
C GLY A 17 -9.86 5.02 -17.16
N MET A 18 -10.43 3.82 -17.12
CA MET A 18 -11.68 3.53 -16.43
C MET A 18 -11.49 2.41 -15.41
N PHE A 19 -12.25 2.44 -14.32
CA PHE A 19 -12.33 1.29 -13.43
C PHE A 19 -13.10 0.14 -14.10
N GLY A 20 -12.60 -1.09 -13.93
CA GLY A 20 -13.36 -2.30 -14.27
C GLY A 20 -14.55 -2.52 -13.33
N GLY A 21 -15.51 -3.35 -13.71
CA GLY A 21 -16.74 -3.58 -12.96
C GLY A 21 -17.84 -4.16 -13.85
N PRO A 22 -19.09 -4.26 -13.36
CA PRO A 22 -19.59 -3.67 -12.12
C PRO A 22 -19.25 -4.49 -10.87
N TYR A 23 -18.81 -3.82 -9.79
CA TYR A 23 -18.51 -4.42 -8.49
C TYR A 23 -19.16 -3.63 -7.37
N ILE A 24 -19.65 -4.32 -6.33
CA ILE A 24 -20.28 -3.71 -5.16
C ILE A 24 -19.80 -4.46 -3.91
N SER A 25 -19.45 -3.70 -2.87
CA SER A 25 -19.23 -4.21 -1.52
C SER A 25 -20.02 -3.35 -0.55
N ASP A 26 -20.77 -3.97 0.36
CA ASP A 26 -21.64 -3.32 1.35
C ASP A 26 -21.43 -4.00 2.70
N PHE A 27 -20.96 -3.26 3.68
CA PHE A 27 -20.62 -3.81 4.99
C PHE A 27 -20.71 -2.77 6.10
N GLU A 28 -20.82 -3.28 7.32
CA GLU A 28 -20.84 -2.48 8.54
C GLU A 28 -19.56 -2.70 9.35
N TYR A 29 -19.03 -1.60 9.90
CA TYR A 29 -17.81 -1.60 10.69
C TYR A 29 -17.90 -0.60 11.84
N THR A 30 -17.56 -1.04 13.05
CA THR A 30 -17.50 -0.16 14.22
C THR A 30 -16.10 0.39 14.38
N TYR A 31 -15.97 1.72 14.41
CA TYR A 31 -14.70 2.40 14.65
C TYR A 31 -14.85 3.43 15.75
N LYS A 32 -13.99 3.35 16.77
CA LYS A 32 -14.01 4.23 17.96
C LYS A 32 -15.40 4.36 18.60
N GLY A 33 -16.17 3.27 18.61
CA GLY A 33 -17.50 3.22 19.23
C GLY A 33 -18.66 3.70 18.35
N VAL A 34 -18.41 4.15 17.11
CA VAL A 34 -19.44 4.53 16.14
C VAL A 34 -19.59 3.44 15.09
N LEU A 35 -20.83 3.07 14.76
CA LEU A 35 -21.15 2.13 13.69
C LEU A 35 -21.24 2.87 12.35
N TYR A 36 -20.42 2.46 11.39
CA TYR A 36 -20.44 2.97 10.03
C TYR A 36 -20.93 1.89 9.08
N ARG A 37 -21.76 2.27 8.12
CA ARG A 37 -22.05 1.47 6.93
C ARG A 37 -21.24 2.01 5.76
N ALA A 38 -20.44 1.17 5.13
CA ALA A 38 -19.62 1.51 3.98
C ALA A 38 -20.09 0.76 2.74
N ILE A 39 -20.31 1.49 1.64
CA ILE A 39 -20.67 0.94 0.34
C ILE A 39 -19.63 1.39 -0.69
N ILE A 40 -19.01 0.44 -1.39
CA ILE A 40 -18.02 0.68 -2.43
C ILE A 40 -18.57 0.13 -3.76
N GLU A 41 -19.00 1.03 -4.64
CA GLU A 41 -19.48 0.71 -5.98
C GLU A 41 -18.41 1.07 -7.01
N GLN A 42 -18.15 0.19 -7.97
CA GLN A 42 -17.16 0.43 -9.01
C GLN A 42 -17.64 -0.04 -10.39
N GLY A 43 -17.55 0.85 -11.37
CA GLY A 43 -17.83 0.59 -12.78
C GLY A 43 -17.63 1.86 -13.60
N GLY A 44 -16.49 1.98 -14.29
CA GLY A 44 -16.05 3.24 -14.92
C GLY A 44 -15.44 4.22 -13.91
N ILE A 45 -16.21 4.58 -12.88
CA ILE A 45 -15.80 5.35 -11.69
C ILE A 45 -15.87 4.46 -10.44
N ARG A 46 -15.30 4.92 -9.32
CA ARG A 46 -15.52 4.31 -8.00
C ARG A 46 -16.26 5.30 -7.11
N LYS A 47 -17.38 4.88 -6.52
CA LYS A 47 -18.15 5.62 -5.54
C LYS A 47 -18.00 4.95 -4.18
N ILE A 48 -17.61 5.70 -3.16
CA ILE A 48 -17.51 5.24 -1.78
C ILE A 48 -18.52 6.04 -0.96
N GLN A 49 -19.43 5.35 -0.29
CA GLN A 49 -20.40 5.94 0.63
C GLN A 49 -20.11 5.44 2.03
N ILE A 50 -20.06 6.34 3.00
CA ILE A 50 -19.83 6.04 4.41
C ILE A 50 -20.92 6.75 5.20
N GLY A 51 -21.81 6.00 5.82
CA GLY A 51 -22.93 6.56 6.57
C GLY A 51 -22.99 6.11 8.02
N THR A 52 -23.63 6.91 8.86
CA THR A 52 -23.87 6.65 10.29
C THR A 52 -25.34 6.88 10.63
N ASP A 53 -25.82 6.23 11.68
CA ASP A 53 -27.18 6.38 12.24
C ASP A 53 -27.26 7.51 13.31
N ALA A 54 -26.15 8.19 13.55
CA ALA A 54 -26.02 9.35 14.42
C ALA A 54 -25.34 10.51 13.67
N ILE A 55 -25.64 11.74 14.09
CA ILE A 55 -24.89 12.93 13.64
C ILE A 55 -23.54 12.89 14.35
N VAL A 56 -22.46 12.85 13.55
CA VAL A 56 -21.07 12.83 14.01
C VAL A 56 -20.34 14.09 13.57
N GLU A 57 -19.11 14.30 14.06
CA GLU A 57 -18.30 15.37 13.50
C GLU A 57 -17.91 15.00 12.05
N PRO A 58 -17.94 15.95 11.09
CA PRO A 58 -17.58 15.66 9.70
C PRO A 58 -16.20 15.01 9.54
N VAL A 59 -15.28 15.30 10.47
CA VAL A 59 -13.94 14.73 10.48
C VAL A 59 -13.93 13.23 10.74
N ASP A 60 -14.91 12.69 11.46
CA ASP A 60 -14.98 11.26 11.78
C ASP A 60 -15.25 10.42 10.52
N LEU A 61 -16.15 10.90 9.65
CA LEU A 61 -16.40 10.29 8.33
C LEU A 61 -15.14 10.33 7.45
N LEU A 62 -14.39 11.43 7.48
CA LEU A 62 -13.14 11.59 6.71
C LEU A 62 -12.01 10.70 7.24
N ILE A 63 -11.94 10.47 8.56
CA ILE A 63 -11.00 9.50 9.15
C ILE A 63 -11.35 8.08 8.70
N MET A 64 -12.64 7.73 8.70
CA MET A 64 -13.10 6.43 8.19
C MET A 64 -12.80 6.22 6.72
N GLU A 65 -12.98 7.25 5.91
CA GLU A 65 -12.62 7.21 4.50
C GLU A 65 -11.14 6.92 4.30
N THR A 66 -10.28 7.62 5.03
CA THR A 66 -8.84 7.42 4.89
C THR A 66 -8.42 6.04 5.35
N PHE A 67 -9.11 5.46 6.34
CA PHE A 67 -8.88 4.09 6.76
C PHE A 67 -9.28 3.08 5.67
N LEU A 68 -10.44 3.28 5.01
CA LEU A 68 -10.87 2.48 3.86
C LEU A 68 -9.91 2.60 2.67
N GLU A 69 -9.46 3.82 2.37
CA GLU A 69 -8.58 4.08 1.23
C GLU A 69 -7.20 3.45 1.42
N GLN A 70 -6.70 3.35 2.66
CA GLN A 70 -5.47 2.62 2.96
C GLN A 70 -5.60 1.13 2.62
N VAL A 71 -6.73 0.50 2.95
CA VAL A 71 -6.99 -0.90 2.58
C VAL A 71 -7.11 -1.06 1.07
N LEU A 72 -7.83 -0.16 0.39
CA LEU A 72 -7.91 -0.15 -1.07
C LEU A 72 -6.52 0.03 -1.72
N PHE A 73 -5.67 0.88 -1.16
CA PHE A 73 -4.29 1.07 -1.59
C PHE A 73 -3.46 -0.22 -1.50
N LEU A 74 -3.65 -1.05 -0.46
CA LEU A 74 -2.97 -2.34 -0.38
C LEU A 74 -3.35 -3.24 -1.56
N PHE A 75 -4.61 -3.26 -1.97
CA PHE A 75 -5.09 -4.08 -3.09
C PHE A 75 -4.67 -3.52 -4.45
N ASP A 76 -4.91 -2.23 -4.66
CA ASP A 76 -4.69 -1.53 -5.92
C ASP A 76 -3.22 -1.18 -6.16
N GLY A 77 -2.40 -1.10 -5.10
CA GLY A 77 -1.01 -0.66 -5.15
C GLY A 77 -0.83 0.84 -5.37
N ARG A 78 -1.94 1.60 -5.35
CA ARG A 78 -1.97 3.04 -5.63
C ARG A 78 -3.20 3.70 -5.04
N PHE A 79 -3.11 5.02 -4.87
CA PHE A 79 -4.24 5.90 -4.61
C PHE A 79 -4.83 6.42 -5.92
N TYR A 80 -6.11 6.76 -5.88
CA TYR A 80 -6.85 7.31 -7.01
C TYR A 80 -7.28 8.74 -6.72
N PRO A 81 -7.23 9.65 -7.71
CA PRO A 81 -7.69 11.01 -7.53
C PRO A 81 -9.16 11.08 -7.12
N ILE A 82 -9.43 11.86 -6.08
CA ILE A 82 -10.79 12.19 -5.64
C ILE A 82 -11.33 13.28 -6.56
N LYS A 83 -12.42 12.97 -7.27
CA LYS A 83 -13.13 13.89 -8.17
C LYS A 83 -14.08 14.80 -7.40
N THR A 84 -14.87 14.20 -6.51
CA THR A 84 -15.84 14.91 -5.66
C THR A 84 -15.90 14.24 -4.30
N ALA A 85 -16.19 15.04 -3.27
CA ALA A 85 -16.48 14.59 -1.92
C ALA A 85 -17.55 15.50 -1.33
N GLU A 86 -18.61 14.91 -0.78
CA GLU A 86 -19.77 15.62 -0.26
C GLU A 86 -20.23 14.94 1.03
N ILE A 87 -20.63 15.74 2.03
CA ILE A 87 -21.25 15.23 3.26
C ILE A 87 -22.69 15.69 3.27
N ILE A 88 -23.62 14.78 3.51
CA ILE A 88 -25.06 15.03 3.56
C ILE A 88 -25.54 14.61 4.95
N ASP A 89 -26.28 15.48 5.64
CA ASP A 89 -26.97 15.20 6.89
C ASP A 89 -28.49 15.13 6.67
N GLU A 90 -29.26 14.88 7.75
CA GLU A 90 -30.73 14.88 7.71
C GLU A 90 -31.36 16.18 7.18
N LYS A 91 -30.61 17.28 7.08
CA LYS A 91 -31.09 18.55 6.52
C LYS A 91 -30.88 18.65 5.02
N GLU A 92 -30.22 17.67 4.40
CA GLU A 92 -29.90 17.60 2.97
C GLU A 92 -29.16 18.85 2.45
N LYS A 93 -28.30 19.46 3.28
CA LYS A 93 -27.57 20.69 2.95
C LYS A 93 -26.06 20.46 2.89
N PRO A 94 -25.52 19.93 1.77
CA PRO A 94 -24.09 19.62 1.65
C PRO A 94 -23.17 20.84 1.74
N GLU A 95 -23.68 22.02 1.36
CA GLU A 95 -22.97 23.30 1.39
C GLU A 95 -22.41 23.65 2.79
N ILE A 96 -23.06 23.18 3.86
CA ILE A 96 -22.66 23.43 5.24
C ILE A 96 -21.28 22.82 5.54
N TYR A 97 -20.97 21.68 4.92
CA TYR A 97 -19.76 20.91 5.18
C TYR A 97 -18.64 21.16 4.18
N GLN A 98 -18.91 21.88 3.10
CA GLN A 98 -17.96 22.07 2.00
C GLN A 98 -16.63 22.70 2.47
N ASN A 99 -16.67 23.63 3.42
CA ASN A 99 -15.46 24.25 3.97
C ASN A 99 -14.58 23.22 4.71
N VAL A 100 -15.19 22.29 5.44
CA VAL A 100 -14.47 21.24 6.17
C VAL A 100 -13.85 20.24 5.19
N ILE A 101 -14.62 19.82 4.18
CA ILE A 101 -14.17 18.91 3.11
C ILE A 101 -13.00 19.53 2.34
N ASN A 102 -13.17 20.78 1.86
CA ASN A 102 -12.13 21.49 1.13
C ASN A 102 -10.86 21.63 1.98
N LYS A 103 -11.00 22.03 3.25
CA LYS A 103 -9.87 22.12 4.17
C LYS A 103 -9.18 20.77 4.34
N TYR A 104 -9.92 19.68 4.48
CA TYR A 104 -9.36 18.34 4.64
C TYR A 104 -8.54 17.92 3.42
N PHE A 105 -9.14 17.97 2.22
CA PHE A 105 -8.47 17.52 1.00
C PHE A 105 -7.35 18.46 0.55
N ASN A 106 -7.47 19.78 0.74
CA ASN A 106 -6.41 20.73 0.41
C ASN A 106 -5.18 20.61 1.33
N ASN A 107 -5.37 20.10 2.56
CA ASN A 107 -4.27 19.86 3.51
C ASN A 107 -3.88 18.38 3.57
N ARG A 108 -4.38 17.55 2.64
CA ARG A 108 -4.06 16.13 2.61
C ARG A 108 -2.57 15.94 2.34
N LEU A 109 -1.95 15.05 3.10
CA LEU A 109 -0.55 14.72 2.90
C LEU A 109 -0.34 14.19 1.46
N PRO A 110 0.75 14.57 0.77
CA PRO A 110 0.97 14.09 -0.60
C PRO A 110 1.23 12.57 -0.71
N ILE A 111 1.29 11.84 0.41
CA ILE A 111 1.36 10.36 0.42
C ILE A 111 0.15 9.69 -0.26
N TYR A 112 -0.97 10.41 -0.39
CA TYR A 112 -2.20 9.94 -1.04
C TYR A 112 -2.21 10.17 -2.56
N SER A 113 -1.07 10.53 -3.15
CA SER A 113 -0.88 10.65 -4.60
C SER A 113 0.22 9.70 -5.02
N SER A 114 -0.05 8.74 -5.92
CA SER A 114 0.92 7.69 -6.27
C SER A 114 1.85 8.05 -7.42
N ILE A 115 3.11 7.59 -7.34
CA ILE A 115 4.07 7.68 -8.46
C ILE A 115 3.65 6.85 -9.67
N ASP A 116 4.17 7.21 -10.84
CA ASP A 116 3.81 6.59 -12.12
C ASP A 116 4.06 5.08 -12.17
N ILE A 117 5.10 4.56 -11.50
CA ILE A 117 5.35 3.11 -11.45
C ILE A 117 4.19 2.34 -10.78
N CYS A 118 3.41 2.98 -9.92
CA CYS A 118 2.26 2.36 -9.27
C CYS A 118 0.99 2.43 -10.15
N LYS A 119 0.98 3.26 -11.20
CA LYS A 119 -0.23 3.59 -11.97
C LYS A 119 -0.61 2.53 -13.01
N TYR A 120 0.26 1.57 -13.28
CA TYR A 120 -0.03 0.48 -14.20
C TYR A 120 -1.11 -0.45 -13.66
N SER A 121 -2.05 -0.86 -14.53
CA SER A 121 -3.18 -1.71 -14.13
C SER A 121 -2.76 -3.07 -13.56
N PHE A 122 -1.61 -3.61 -13.99
CA PHE A 122 -1.05 -4.86 -13.47
C PHE A 122 -0.50 -4.72 -12.04
N MET A 123 -0.37 -3.51 -11.48
CA MET A 123 0.05 -3.32 -10.09
C MET A 123 -1.05 -3.57 -9.06
N ARG A 124 -2.32 -3.66 -9.52
CA ARG A 124 -3.44 -4.12 -8.70
C ARG A 124 -3.35 -5.64 -8.54
N LEU A 125 -3.18 -6.08 -7.30
CA LEU A 125 -2.97 -7.49 -6.97
C LEU A 125 -4.24 -8.20 -6.53
N ILE A 126 -5.20 -7.46 -5.97
CA ILE A 126 -6.47 -7.97 -5.48
C ILE A 126 -7.58 -7.05 -5.97
N ASN A 127 -8.74 -7.62 -6.29
CA ASN A 127 -9.96 -6.86 -6.45
C ASN A 127 -10.73 -6.92 -5.13
N TYR A 128 -11.09 -5.75 -4.58
CA TYR A 128 -11.71 -5.65 -3.27
C TYR A 128 -13.02 -6.45 -3.13
N LYS A 129 -13.71 -6.74 -4.24
CA LYS A 129 -14.94 -7.54 -4.25
C LYS A 129 -14.71 -9.01 -3.86
N ASP A 130 -13.48 -9.50 -4.03
CA ASP A 130 -13.14 -10.92 -3.91
C ASP A 130 -12.64 -11.26 -2.49
N VAL A 131 -12.63 -10.27 -1.57
CA VAL A 131 -12.22 -10.43 -0.17
C VAL A 131 -13.36 -10.11 0.77
N ASP A 132 -13.34 -10.72 1.97
CA ASP A 132 -14.16 -10.24 3.09
C ASP A 132 -13.59 -8.91 3.60
N PHE A 133 -14.07 -7.81 3.01
CA PHE A 133 -13.58 -6.47 3.29
C PHE A 133 -13.72 -6.10 4.77
N LYS A 134 -14.81 -6.55 5.42
CA LYS A 134 -15.04 -6.30 6.85
C LYS A 134 -13.98 -6.97 7.70
N ASN A 135 -13.71 -8.26 7.44
CA ASN A 135 -12.66 -8.99 8.17
C ASN A 135 -11.28 -8.37 7.93
N VAL A 136 -10.97 -7.99 6.69
CA VAL A 136 -9.72 -7.30 6.37
C VAL A 136 -9.59 -5.98 7.14
N MET A 137 -10.64 -5.18 7.25
CA MET A 137 -10.62 -3.93 8.02
C MET A 137 -10.34 -4.15 9.51
N ILE A 138 -10.89 -5.22 10.10
CA ILE A 138 -10.64 -5.60 11.49
C ILE A 138 -9.15 -5.95 11.68
N GLU A 139 -8.59 -6.82 10.84
CA GLU A 139 -7.18 -7.20 10.96
C GLU A 139 -6.23 -6.05 10.60
N TRP A 140 -6.61 -5.22 9.62
CA TRP A 140 -5.86 -4.02 9.26
C TRP A 140 -5.79 -3.02 10.41
N SER A 141 -6.84 -2.86 11.21
CA SER A 141 -6.83 -1.95 12.35
C SER A 141 -5.69 -2.29 13.32
N LYS A 142 -5.48 -3.58 13.61
CA LYS A 142 -4.41 -4.07 14.50
C LYS A 142 -3.04 -3.97 13.83
N LEU A 143 -2.94 -4.43 12.58
CA LEU A 143 -1.67 -4.47 11.86
C LEU A 143 -1.13 -3.07 11.55
N SER A 144 -2.01 -2.11 11.25
CA SER A 144 -1.60 -0.72 10.97
C SER A 144 -0.97 -0.03 12.17
N GLU A 145 -1.42 -0.36 13.39
CA GLU A 145 -0.80 0.12 14.64
C GLU A 145 0.58 -0.51 14.85
N GLU A 146 0.77 -1.78 14.52
CA GLU A 146 2.09 -2.44 14.62
C GLU A 146 3.08 -1.94 13.55
N LEU A 147 2.60 -1.66 12.34
CA LEU A 147 3.42 -1.11 11.27
C LEU A 147 3.80 0.36 11.54
N ASP A 148 2.93 1.13 12.20
CA ASP A 148 3.13 2.53 12.58
C ASP A 148 3.83 3.36 11.47
N ILE A 149 5.01 3.92 11.77
CA ILE A 149 5.76 4.75 10.84
C ILE A 149 6.27 3.99 9.62
N ALA A 150 6.43 2.66 9.69
CA ALA A 150 6.88 1.85 8.57
C ALA A 150 5.85 1.86 7.42
N PHE A 151 4.55 1.82 7.73
CA PHE A 151 3.52 1.92 6.69
C PHE A 151 3.44 3.34 6.09
N ASN A 152 3.66 4.37 6.90
CA ASN A 152 3.79 5.74 6.38
C ASN A 152 4.98 5.83 5.41
N MET A 153 6.15 5.31 5.81
CA MET A 153 7.35 5.30 4.97
C MET A 153 7.11 4.53 3.67
N PHE A 154 6.39 3.42 3.72
CA PHE A 154 5.97 2.68 2.52
C PHE A 154 5.22 3.57 1.54
N ARG A 155 4.20 4.28 2.03
CA ARG A 155 3.40 5.20 1.21
C ARG A 155 4.22 6.37 0.68
N TYR A 156 5.12 6.96 1.48
CA TYR A 156 6.06 8.00 1.02
C TYR A 156 6.96 7.52 -0.12
N CYS A 157 7.41 6.27 -0.07
CA CYS A 157 8.22 5.69 -1.14
C CYS A 157 7.42 5.55 -2.44
N LEU A 158 6.13 5.24 -2.32
CA LEU A 158 5.20 5.02 -3.44
C LEU A 158 4.36 6.25 -3.82
N SER A 159 4.68 7.43 -3.28
CA SER A 159 3.95 8.67 -3.57
C SER A 159 4.69 9.63 -4.48
N ASP A 160 4.00 10.49 -5.21
CA ASP A 160 4.57 11.48 -6.13
C ASP A 160 5.33 12.64 -5.46
N ILE A 161 5.58 12.54 -4.15
CA ILE A 161 6.45 13.44 -3.41
C ILE A 161 7.80 13.54 -4.13
N PRO A 162 8.32 14.76 -4.35
CA PRO A 162 9.57 15.01 -5.06
C PRO A 162 10.78 14.59 -4.22
N MET A 163 10.90 13.29 -3.98
CA MET A 163 12.02 12.62 -3.36
C MET A 163 12.74 11.81 -4.44
N PRO A 164 14.08 11.96 -4.57
CA PRO A 164 14.87 11.19 -5.52
C PRO A 164 14.61 9.67 -5.42
N VAL A 165 14.64 8.99 -6.56
CA VAL A 165 14.32 7.55 -6.64
C VAL A 165 15.27 6.69 -5.81
N ASP A 166 16.53 7.11 -5.67
CA ASP A 166 17.55 6.48 -4.84
C ASP A 166 17.25 6.62 -3.33
N CYS A 167 16.68 7.75 -2.91
CA CYS A 167 16.14 7.93 -1.55
C CYS A 167 14.92 7.02 -1.31
N LYS A 168 13.99 6.92 -2.27
CA LYS A 168 12.80 6.04 -2.18
C LYS A 168 13.21 4.56 -2.04
N ILE A 169 14.11 4.08 -2.89
CA ILE A 169 14.58 2.69 -2.81
C ILE A 169 15.40 2.43 -1.54
N SER A 170 16.17 3.39 -1.03
CA SER A 170 16.89 3.24 0.23
C SER A 170 15.93 3.01 1.40
N SER A 171 14.87 3.82 1.48
CA SER A 171 13.85 3.71 2.52
C SER A 171 13.03 2.42 2.41
N ILE A 172 12.60 2.03 1.21
CA ILE A 172 11.83 0.79 1.02
C ILE A 172 12.69 -0.45 1.31
N ILE A 173 14.00 -0.43 1.03
CA ILE A 173 14.92 -1.52 1.43
C ILE A 173 14.98 -1.64 2.96
N GLU A 174 15.04 -0.52 3.69
CA GLU A 174 15.15 -0.54 5.15
C GLU A 174 13.89 -1.08 5.84
N MET A 175 12.72 -0.93 5.21
CA MET A 175 11.45 -1.42 5.74
C MET A 175 11.41 -2.94 6.00
N VAL A 176 12.31 -3.72 5.40
CA VAL A 176 12.36 -5.17 5.64
C VAL A 176 12.56 -5.50 7.12
N LYS A 177 13.20 -4.61 7.89
CA LYS A 177 13.43 -4.84 9.33
C LYS A 177 12.13 -4.79 10.15
N PRO A 178 11.37 -3.68 10.17
CA PRO A 178 10.11 -3.64 10.91
C PRO A 178 9.12 -4.70 10.40
N ILE A 179 9.07 -4.96 9.09
CA ILE A 179 8.24 -6.05 8.54
C ILE A 179 8.70 -7.41 9.05
N GLY A 180 10.02 -7.65 9.08
CA GLY A 180 10.62 -8.86 9.61
C GLY A 180 10.30 -9.09 11.09
N GLU A 181 10.33 -8.04 11.90
CA GLU A 181 9.97 -8.10 13.33
C GLU A 181 8.49 -8.47 13.54
N ILE A 182 7.58 -7.94 12.72
CA ILE A 182 6.15 -8.31 12.76
C ILE A 182 5.98 -9.78 12.31
N LEU A 183 6.70 -10.18 11.26
CA LEU A 183 6.66 -11.55 10.75
C LEU A 183 7.12 -12.56 11.81
N GLU A 184 8.23 -12.31 12.52
CA GLU A 184 8.73 -13.18 13.59
C GLU A 184 7.72 -13.35 14.74
N LYS A 185 6.86 -12.36 15.01
CA LYS A 185 5.78 -12.48 16.01
C LYS A 185 4.59 -13.32 15.51
N SER A 186 4.34 -13.28 14.21
CA SER A 186 3.16 -13.90 13.58
C SER A 186 3.41 -15.31 13.04
N ASN A 187 4.67 -15.68 12.83
CA ASN A 187 5.06 -16.94 12.21
C ASN A 187 6.29 -17.54 12.91
N ASP A 188 6.05 -18.52 13.79
CA ASP A 188 7.08 -19.21 14.57
C ASP A 188 8.17 -19.89 13.71
N SER A 189 7.89 -20.17 12.44
CA SER A 189 8.86 -20.78 11.51
C SER A 189 9.76 -19.77 10.80
N PHE A 190 9.44 -18.48 10.87
CA PHE A 190 10.23 -17.41 10.28
C PHE A 190 11.15 -16.79 11.33
N CYS A 191 12.45 -16.76 11.03
CA CYS A 191 13.45 -16.18 11.93
C CYS A 191 14.53 -15.46 11.12
N ILE A 192 14.94 -14.28 11.59
CA ILE A 192 16.04 -13.51 11.03
C ILE A 192 17.25 -13.67 11.94
N GLU A 193 18.35 -14.18 11.38
CA GLU A 193 19.61 -14.31 12.10
C GLU A 193 20.12 -12.94 12.59
N ARG A 194 20.39 -12.83 13.90
CA ARG A 194 20.80 -11.59 14.57
C ARG A 194 22.26 -11.64 15.02
N ASN A 195 22.90 -10.47 15.03
CA ASN A 195 24.18 -10.25 15.69
C ASN A 195 23.93 -9.59 17.05
N LYS A 196 23.80 -10.39 18.12
CA LYS A 196 23.23 -9.94 19.41
C LYS A 196 21.81 -9.40 19.16
N ASP A 197 21.51 -8.18 19.60
CA ASP A 197 20.21 -7.54 19.39
C ASP A 197 20.07 -6.87 18.02
N HIS A 198 21.16 -6.74 17.26
CA HIS A 198 21.16 -6.07 15.97
C HIS A 198 20.69 -7.00 14.84
N MET A 199 19.64 -6.60 14.13
CA MET A 199 19.18 -7.25 12.89
C MET A 199 19.97 -6.72 11.67
N PRO A 200 20.90 -7.51 11.08
CA PRO A 200 21.67 -7.05 9.93
C PRO A 200 20.78 -6.97 8.68
N LEU A 201 20.80 -5.83 7.98
CA LEU A 201 19.93 -5.59 6.82
C LEU A 201 20.04 -6.69 5.76
N LYS A 202 21.27 -7.14 5.44
CA LYS A 202 21.50 -8.22 4.47
C LYS A 202 20.80 -9.53 4.87
N LYS A 203 20.82 -9.87 6.17
CA LYS A 203 20.21 -11.10 6.71
C LYS A 203 18.69 -10.99 6.69
N ALA A 204 18.13 -9.83 7.05
CA ALA A 204 16.70 -9.56 6.98
C ALA A 204 16.16 -9.65 5.55
N LEU A 205 16.84 -9.02 4.58
CA LEU A 205 16.53 -9.15 3.15
C LEU A 205 16.58 -10.60 2.69
N ALA A 206 17.66 -11.31 3.02
CA ALA A 206 17.85 -12.70 2.61
C ALA A 206 16.73 -13.61 3.14
N ALA A 207 16.39 -13.53 4.42
CA ALA A 207 15.35 -14.35 5.04
C ALA A 207 13.97 -14.04 4.44
N THR A 208 13.64 -12.75 4.32
CA THR A 208 12.34 -12.30 3.81
C THR A 208 12.14 -12.70 2.36
N ILE A 209 13.11 -12.43 1.49
CA ILE A 209 13.01 -12.74 0.05
C ILE A 209 12.97 -14.25 -0.19
N LYS A 210 13.79 -15.03 0.52
CA LYS A 210 13.77 -16.50 0.37
C LYS A 210 12.47 -17.14 0.84
N THR A 211 11.80 -16.53 1.82
CA THR A 211 10.56 -17.09 2.40
C THR A 211 9.32 -16.66 1.63
N PHE A 212 9.28 -15.42 1.15
CA PHE A 212 8.06 -14.80 0.60
C PHE A 212 8.21 -14.23 -0.81
N GLY A 213 9.39 -14.31 -1.43
CA GLY A 213 9.70 -13.62 -2.68
C GLY A 213 10.05 -14.53 -3.86
N ASP A 214 9.75 -15.82 -3.78
CA ASP A 214 10.10 -16.82 -4.79
C ASP A 214 9.59 -16.46 -6.19
N GLU A 215 8.32 -16.05 -6.32
CA GLU A 215 7.72 -15.65 -7.60
C GLU A 215 8.03 -14.19 -7.99
N ILE A 216 8.63 -13.40 -7.10
CA ILE A 216 8.93 -11.97 -7.32
C ILE A 216 10.39 -11.76 -7.74
N PHE A 217 11.28 -12.57 -7.18
CA PHE A 217 12.73 -12.47 -7.35
C PHE A 217 13.32 -13.73 -7.99
N GLU A 218 12.55 -14.42 -8.82
CA GLU A 218 12.97 -15.70 -9.45
C GLU A 218 14.33 -15.55 -10.16
N LYS A 219 14.48 -14.49 -10.97
CA LYS A 219 15.74 -14.18 -11.67
C LYS A 219 16.89 -13.97 -10.69
N GLU A 220 16.69 -13.13 -9.68
CA GLU A 220 17.72 -12.79 -8.68
C GLU A 220 18.06 -13.96 -7.75
N LEU A 221 17.13 -14.88 -7.52
CA LEU A 221 17.34 -16.10 -6.74
C LEU A 221 18.09 -17.18 -7.54
N SER A 222 17.87 -17.23 -8.85
CA SER A 222 18.52 -18.19 -9.77
C SER A 222 19.95 -17.78 -10.17
N ASP A 223 20.26 -16.49 -10.15
CA ASP A 223 21.58 -15.91 -10.43
C ASP A 223 22.40 -15.70 -9.13
N ASP A 224 23.33 -14.74 -9.09
CA ASP A 224 24.08 -14.39 -7.88
C ASP A 224 23.23 -13.59 -6.87
N PHE A 225 22.40 -14.32 -6.12
CA PHE A 225 21.60 -13.75 -5.03
C PHE A 225 22.44 -13.03 -3.97
N GLN A 226 23.68 -13.45 -3.74
CA GLN A 226 24.54 -12.81 -2.75
C GLN A 226 25.02 -11.44 -3.21
N GLU A 227 25.30 -11.29 -4.50
CA GLU A 227 25.64 -10.00 -5.11
C GLU A 227 24.41 -9.08 -5.20
N PHE A 228 23.24 -9.61 -5.55
CA PHE A 228 21.99 -8.85 -5.49
C PHE A 228 21.74 -8.26 -4.09
N LEU A 229 21.87 -9.06 -3.04
CA LEU A 229 21.74 -8.58 -1.66
C LEU A 229 22.80 -7.51 -1.31
N LYS A 230 24.05 -7.65 -1.79
CA LYS A 230 25.07 -6.60 -1.59
C LYS A 230 24.68 -5.31 -2.30
N LEU A 231 24.11 -5.39 -3.50
CA LEU A 231 23.67 -4.25 -4.29
C LEU A 231 22.59 -3.43 -3.56
N LEU A 232 21.59 -4.11 -2.98
CA LEU A 232 20.56 -3.46 -2.15
C LEU A 232 21.17 -2.78 -0.91
N VAL A 233 22.01 -3.50 -0.16
CA VAL A 233 22.65 -2.97 1.05
C VAL A 233 23.55 -1.79 0.76
N ASN A 234 24.33 -1.85 -0.32
CA ASN A 234 25.20 -0.75 -0.75
C ASN A 234 24.37 0.48 -1.15
N THR A 235 23.28 0.29 -1.89
CA THR A 235 22.39 1.37 -2.32
C THR A 235 21.78 2.09 -1.12
N ARG A 236 21.26 1.33 -0.14
CA ARG A 236 20.76 1.90 1.11
C ARG A 236 21.86 2.66 1.86
N ASN A 237 23.05 2.07 1.99
CA ASN A 237 24.16 2.70 2.70
C ASN A 237 24.71 3.96 2.01
N LYS A 238 24.64 4.04 0.67
CA LYS A 238 25.04 5.23 -0.10
C LYS A 238 24.25 6.46 0.33
N ILE A 239 22.94 6.30 0.55
CA ILE A 239 22.05 7.39 0.96
C ILE A 239 22.16 7.68 2.47
N SER A 240 22.14 6.64 3.32
CA SER A 240 22.17 6.82 4.78
C SER A 240 23.53 7.26 5.33
N HIS A 241 24.62 6.97 4.61
CA HIS A 241 25.98 7.32 5.00
C HIS A 241 26.63 8.10 3.86
N VAL A 242 26.29 9.39 3.74
CA VAL A 242 26.91 10.31 2.78
C VAL A 242 28.43 10.33 3.01
N LYS A 243 29.19 9.63 2.16
CA LYS A 243 30.66 9.52 2.22
C LYS A 243 31.24 9.68 0.82
N SER A 244 32.37 10.37 0.72
CA SER A 244 33.15 10.48 -0.53
C SER A 244 33.73 9.13 -0.94
N GLU A 245 33.88 8.90 -2.25
CA GLU A 245 34.67 7.81 -2.84
C GLU A 245 34.34 6.39 -2.34
N GLN A 246 33.05 6.03 -2.25
CA GLN A 246 32.68 4.71 -1.74
C GLN A 246 33.12 3.53 -2.62
N GLY A 247 33.35 3.74 -3.94
CA GLY A 247 33.82 2.70 -4.88
C GLY A 247 32.92 1.46 -5.02
N LYS A 248 31.74 1.46 -4.38
CA LYS A 248 30.82 0.31 -4.30
C LYS A 248 29.75 0.39 -5.38
N ARG A 249 29.48 -0.75 -6.03
CA ARG A 249 28.36 -0.90 -6.95
C ARG A 249 27.05 -0.71 -6.19
N CYS A 250 26.18 0.15 -6.74
CA CYS A 250 24.84 0.47 -6.26
C CYS A 250 23.86 0.38 -7.43
N LEU A 251 22.55 0.39 -7.14
CA LEU A 251 21.52 0.44 -8.16
C LEU A 251 21.59 1.75 -8.97
N GLY A 252 21.42 1.64 -10.29
CA GLY A 252 21.16 2.76 -11.19
C GLY A 252 19.70 3.23 -11.13
N GLY A 253 19.35 4.28 -11.87
CA GLY A 253 18.00 4.88 -11.85
C GLY A 253 16.87 3.88 -12.18
N ASP A 254 16.97 3.20 -13.31
CA ASP A 254 15.95 2.24 -13.77
C ASP A 254 15.88 1.01 -12.86
N GLN A 255 17.03 0.57 -12.36
CA GLN A 255 17.10 -0.48 -11.34
C GLN A 255 16.37 -0.07 -10.05
N CYS A 256 16.52 1.19 -9.61
CA CYS A 256 15.77 1.68 -8.45
C CYS A 256 14.26 1.60 -8.71
N ALA A 257 13.80 1.99 -9.89
CA ALA A 257 12.38 1.90 -10.24
C ALA A 257 11.86 0.45 -10.23
N LEU A 258 12.59 -0.48 -10.88
CA LEU A 258 12.28 -1.91 -10.87
C LEU A 258 12.13 -2.45 -9.44
N TYR A 259 13.14 -2.21 -8.59
CA TYR A 259 13.16 -2.81 -7.26
C TYR A 259 12.23 -2.10 -6.28
N ILE A 260 11.87 -0.83 -6.48
CA ILE A 260 10.75 -0.21 -5.75
C ILE A 260 9.46 -0.98 -6.08
N ALA A 261 9.22 -1.28 -7.35
CA ALA A 261 8.03 -2.03 -7.75
C ALA A 261 8.03 -3.46 -7.17
N LYS A 262 9.11 -4.23 -7.33
CA LYS A 262 9.23 -5.60 -6.78
C LYS A 262 9.10 -5.62 -5.25
N LEU A 263 9.79 -4.73 -4.53
CA LEU A 263 9.66 -4.65 -3.07
C LEU A 263 8.25 -4.20 -2.63
N SER A 264 7.59 -3.33 -3.39
CA SER A 264 6.19 -2.98 -3.13
C SER A 264 5.24 -4.17 -3.25
N ILE A 265 5.50 -5.07 -4.21
CA ILE A 265 4.71 -6.28 -4.39
C ILE A 265 5.01 -7.26 -3.24
N LEU A 266 6.28 -7.43 -2.87
CA LEU A 266 6.69 -8.28 -1.73
C LEU A 266 6.03 -7.84 -0.43
N TYR A 267 6.09 -6.56 -0.10
CA TYR A 267 5.53 -6.05 1.15
C TYR A 267 4.01 -6.11 1.17
N ARG A 268 3.33 -5.86 0.05
CA ARG A 268 1.88 -6.06 -0.05
C ARG A 268 1.50 -7.54 0.09
N LYS A 269 2.26 -8.46 -0.54
CA LYS A 269 2.09 -9.92 -0.35
C LYS A 269 2.21 -10.30 1.13
N ILE A 270 3.22 -9.81 1.83
CA ILE A 270 3.40 -10.07 3.27
C ILE A 270 2.23 -9.51 4.07
N ILE A 271 1.79 -8.28 3.79
CA ILE A 271 0.64 -7.68 4.45
C ILE A 271 -0.63 -8.51 4.19
N PHE A 272 -0.86 -9.02 2.97
CA PHE A 272 -1.99 -9.90 2.68
C PHE A 272 -1.98 -11.18 3.50
N ILE A 273 -0.80 -11.79 3.69
CA ILE A 273 -0.63 -12.98 4.56
C ILE A 273 -0.99 -12.63 6.00
N LEU A 274 -0.50 -11.49 6.52
CA LEU A 274 -0.78 -11.02 7.88
C LEU A 274 -2.26 -10.67 8.08
N LEU A 275 -2.95 -10.24 7.02
CA LEU A 275 -4.40 -10.00 7.01
C LEU A 275 -5.24 -11.27 6.83
N GLY A 276 -4.61 -12.44 6.67
CA GLY A 276 -5.30 -13.72 6.47
C GLY A 276 -5.99 -13.86 5.12
N ILE A 277 -5.55 -13.13 4.10
CA ILE A 277 -6.11 -13.19 2.74
C ILE A 277 -5.59 -14.44 2.02
N ASP A 278 -6.49 -15.18 1.36
CA ASP A 278 -6.14 -16.36 0.58
C ASP A 278 -5.18 -16.00 -0.58
N LYS A 279 -4.03 -16.67 -0.62
CA LYS A 279 -3.03 -16.54 -1.68
C LYS A 279 -3.59 -16.76 -3.08
N ALA A 280 -4.61 -17.60 -3.23
CA ALA A 280 -5.25 -17.88 -4.52
C ALA A 280 -5.80 -16.60 -5.19
N LEU A 281 -6.12 -15.56 -4.40
CA LEU A 281 -6.66 -14.30 -4.91
C LEU A 281 -5.61 -13.40 -5.57
N TYR A 282 -4.32 -13.58 -5.27
CA TYR A 282 -3.27 -12.64 -5.70
C TYR A 282 -2.05 -13.28 -6.35
N THR A 283 -1.80 -14.59 -6.21
CA THR A 283 -0.59 -15.23 -6.75
C THR A 283 -0.41 -15.01 -8.26
N ASP A 284 -1.45 -15.20 -9.07
CA ASP A 284 -1.34 -15.05 -10.53
C ASP A 284 -1.20 -13.58 -10.95
N ASN A 285 -1.81 -12.66 -10.20
CA ASN A 285 -1.64 -11.23 -10.42
C ASN A 285 -0.22 -10.78 -10.08
N ILE A 286 0.39 -11.31 -9.01
CA ILE A 286 1.80 -11.08 -8.67
C ILE A 286 2.70 -11.55 -9.82
N LYS A 287 2.54 -12.80 -10.28
CA LYS A 287 3.35 -13.34 -11.39
C LYS A 287 3.22 -12.50 -12.65
N THR A 288 1.99 -12.07 -12.96
CA THR A 288 1.73 -11.19 -14.12
C THR A 288 2.42 -9.84 -13.96
N ALA A 289 2.33 -9.21 -12.79
CA ALA A 289 2.96 -7.92 -12.51
C ALA A 289 4.48 -8.00 -12.58
N VAL A 290 5.07 -9.03 -11.96
CA VAL A 290 6.52 -9.27 -11.95
C VAL A 290 7.02 -9.54 -13.36
N LYS A 291 6.31 -10.37 -14.14
CA LYS A 291 6.65 -10.60 -15.54
C LYS A 291 6.67 -9.28 -16.32
N LYS A 292 5.64 -8.43 -16.19
CA LYS A 292 5.60 -7.15 -16.90
C LYS A 292 6.76 -6.22 -16.54
N TRP A 293 7.18 -6.22 -15.28
CA TRP A 293 8.36 -5.47 -14.84
C TRP A 293 9.68 -6.05 -15.33
N ASP A 294 9.77 -7.38 -15.33
CA ASP A 294 10.94 -8.08 -15.84
C ASP A 294 11.08 -7.90 -17.35
N ASP A 295 9.98 -7.97 -18.11
CA ASP A 295 9.96 -7.70 -19.55
C ASP A 295 10.44 -6.25 -19.81
N TRP A 296 9.91 -5.28 -19.05
CA TRP A 296 10.32 -3.87 -19.16
C TRP A 296 11.81 -3.62 -18.88
N TYR A 297 12.42 -4.36 -17.93
CA TYR A 297 13.80 -4.10 -17.55
C TYR A 297 14.83 -4.96 -18.28
N TYR A 298 14.51 -6.23 -18.56
CA TYR A 298 15.47 -7.20 -19.08
C TYR A 298 15.34 -7.49 -20.59
N GLU A 299 14.22 -7.14 -21.23
CA GLU A 299 14.07 -7.35 -22.68
C GLU A 299 14.56 -6.16 -23.53
N ASP A 300 14.90 -5.03 -22.88
CA ASP A 300 15.52 -3.86 -23.50
C ASP A 300 17.07 -3.87 -23.45
N ASP A 301 17.69 -4.95 -22.93
CA ASP A 301 19.15 -5.19 -22.86
C ASP A 301 19.67 -6.15 -23.97
#